data_AF-A0A7Y2KGI2-F1
#
_entry.id   AF-A0A7Y2KGI2-F1
#
_cell.length_a   1.000
_cell.length_b   1.000
_cell.length_c   1.000
_cell.angle_alpha   90.00
_cell.angle_beta   90.00
_cell.angle_gamma   90.00
#
_symmetry.space_group_name_H-M   'P 1'
#
loop_
_entity.id
_entity.type
_entity.pdbx_description
1 polymer ?
#
loop_
_entity_poly.entity_id
_entity_poly.type
_entity_poly.pdbx_seq_one_letter_code
_entity_poly.pdbx_strand_id
1 'polypeptide(L)'
;MDEEACTGVWHVRAGVPSWERWREYATSHKEGHPLVIGGCLMEHRAERKRGEEKFWIVLFFIIISVPQLFTSSKISAHPLMNSATVDLDKDSTIDDVSLSDTKESGEFVLNVNRISRKGKLLEGRADGFLIVDIDATDRYEEIAVHTPGPSDDDEYLLFWYDGKSLKDMGRLSRWPKFVGNGIVLVDGWMGFWKKREKYLLDKTTRTLHRVPQELYHVGAEATVRESFPISERRGHSKIVARVRPGSKVLILACDPSPECKTPQGEVDDYYCDWYLIRSVTGLTGWARLRSFWNKVEGLPWAD
;
A
#
# COMPACT_ATOMS: atom_id res chain seq x y z
N MET A 1 49.85 5.87 30.76
CA MET A 1 48.63 6.58 31.21
C MET A 1 47.60 6.24 30.17
N ASP A 2 46.77 5.30 30.56
CA ASP A 2 46.04 4.41 29.68
C ASP A 2 44.70 5.04 29.26
N GLU A 3 44.41 4.99 27.97
CA GLU A 3 43.07 5.24 27.43
C GLU A 3 42.28 3.92 27.50
N GLU A 4 41.38 3.81 28.48
CA GLU A 4 40.41 2.71 28.54
C GLU A 4 39.25 2.98 27.58
N ALA A 5 39.14 2.09 26.59
CA ALA A 5 37.99 1.96 25.71
C ALA A 5 36.82 1.27 26.43
N CYS A 6 35.64 1.89 26.43
CA CYS A 6 34.40 1.22 26.82
C CYS A 6 33.90 0.32 25.68
N THR A 7 34.29 -0.96 25.67
CA THR A 7 33.65 -1.98 24.83
C THR A 7 32.64 -2.78 25.66
N GLY A 8 31.36 -2.42 25.54
CA GLY A 8 30.25 -3.21 26.06
C GLY A 8 29.70 -4.16 25.00
N VAL A 9 30.04 -5.45 25.11
CA VAL A 9 29.45 -6.53 24.30
C VAL A 9 28.12 -6.95 24.95
N TRP A 10 27.01 -6.81 24.22
CA TRP A 10 25.70 -7.29 24.66
C TRP A 10 25.36 -8.61 23.97
N HIS A 11 25.24 -9.69 24.75
CA HIS A 11 24.68 -10.94 24.26
C HIS A 11 23.15 -10.86 24.27
N VAL A 12 22.56 -10.77 23.09
CA VAL A 12 21.11 -10.85 22.91
C VAL A 12 20.69 -12.32 22.93
N ARG A 13 19.83 -12.70 23.90
CA ARG A 13 19.12 -13.98 23.85
C ARG A 13 17.98 -13.89 22.82
N ALA A 14 17.98 -14.79 21.84
CA ALA A 14 16.88 -14.92 20.90
C ALA A 14 15.61 -15.40 21.65
N GLY A 15 14.46 -14.74 21.41
CA GLY A 15 13.14 -15.24 21.83
C GLY A 15 12.27 -14.34 22.73
N VAL A 16 12.63 -13.09 23.01
CA VAL A 16 11.82 -12.21 23.89
C VAL A 16 10.87 -11.28 23.10
N PRO A 17 9.55 -11.29 23.38
CA PRO A 17 8.54 -10.43 22.73
C PRO A 17 8.78 -8.92 22.93
N SER A 18 8.38 -8.10 21.95
CA SER A 18 8.70 -6.67 21.86
C SER A 18 8.14 -5.78 22.98
N TRP A 19 7.13 -6.23 23.73
CA TRP A 19 6.49 -5.46 24.78
C TRP A 19 7.23 -5.52 26.13
N GLU A 20 8.03 -6.57 26.40
CA GLU A 20 8.88 -6.64 27.60
C GLU A 20 10.12 -5.74 27.48
N ARG A 21 10.55 -5.44 26.25
CA ARG A 21 11.65 -4.51 25.93
C ARG A 21 11.41 -3.06 26.38
N TRP A 22 10.13 -2.66 26.47
CA TRP A 22 9.74 -1.34 26.96
C TRP A 22 9.73 -1.24 28.49
N ARG A 23 9.59 -2.38 29.19
CA ARG A 23 9.52 -2.41 30.64
C ARG A 23 10.90 -2.27 31.28
N GLU A 24 11.96 -2.76 30.63
CA GLU A 24 13.37 -2.54 31.03
C GLU A 24 13.86 -1.12 30.75
N TYR A 25 13.28 -0.42 29.77
CA TYR A 25 13.61 0.97 29.49
C TYR A 25 12.97 1.93 30.50
N ALA A 26 11.78 1.60 31.02
CA ALA A 26 11.04 2.43 31.97
C ALA A 26 11.55 2.34 33.42
N THR A 27 12.36 1.33 33.77
CA THR A 27 12.88 1.13 35.14
C THR A 27 14.29 1.69 35.36
N SER A 28 14.99 2.16 34.32
CA SER A 28 16.38 2.65 34.44
C SER A 28 16.52 4.17 34.64
N HIS A 29 15.43 4.94 34.63
CA HIS A 29 15.47 6.40 34.78
C HIS A 29 14.70 6.86 36.02
N LYS A 30 15.25 6.57 37.19
CA LYS A 30 15.01 7.35 38.41
C LYS A 30 16.26 8.17 38.68
N GLU A 31 16.26 9.41 38.20
CA GLU A 31 16.82 10.61 38.87
C GLU A 31 17.01 11.76 37.84
N GLY A 32 16.23 12.84 38.02
CA GLY A 32 16.84 14.17 38.13
C GLY A 32 17.04 15.09 36.90
N HIS A 33 16.48 14.85 35.71
CA HIS A 33 16.61 15.83 34.61
C HIS A 33 15.27 16.20 33.93
N PRO A 34 14.94 17.50 33.77
CA PRO A 34 13.74 17.92 33.06
C PRO A 34 13.91 17.77 31.54
N LEU A 35 12.90 17.14 30.92
CA LEU A 35 12.76 17.05 29.47
C LEU A 35 12.13 18.36 28.94
N VAL A 36 12.86 19.08 28.08
CA VAL A 36 12.34 20.26 27.38
C VAL A 36 11.77 19.82 26.03
N ILE A 37 10.45 19.85 25.89
CA ILE A 37 9.76 19.75 24.60
C ILE A 37 8.67 20.81 24.55
N GLY A 38 8.73 21.68 23.54
CA GLY A 38 7.63 22.59 23.18
C GLY A 38 7.68 23.94 23.89
N GLY A 39 7.99 25.00 23.13
CA GLY A 39 8.00 26.37 23.60
C GLY A 39 6.64 26.80 24.17
N CYS A 40 6.59 26.94 25.48
CA CYS A 40 5.62 27.76 26.19
C CYS A 40 6.39 28.44 27.32
N LEU A 41 6.63 29.74 27.17
CA LEU A 41 7.29 30.54 28.20
C LEU A 41 6.25 30.81 29.30
N MET A 42 6.34 30.09 30.42
CA MET A 42 5.53 30.34 31.60
C MET A 42 6.39 31.11 32.62
N GLU A 43 6.20 32.43 32.70
CA GLU A 43 6.74 33.22 33.82
C GLU A 43 5.87 32.98 35.07
N HIS A 44 6.45 32.32 36.07
CA HIS A 44 5.87 32.23 37.41
C HIS A 44 6.42 33.37 38.28
N ARG A 45 5.56 34.35 38.61
CA ARG A 45 5.83 35.32 39.69
C ARG A 45 4.98 34.93 40.90
N ALA A 46 5.62 34.41 41.95
CA ALA A 46 4.97 34.06 43.20
C ALA A 46 4.91 35.29 44.12
N GLU A 47 3.71 35.77 44.45
CA GLU A 47 3.48 36.64 45.60
C GLU A 47 2.49 35.98 46.57
N ARG A 48 2.97 35.74 47.80
CA ARG A 48 2.15 35.33 48.95
C ARG A 48 1.43 36.57 49.48
N LYS A 49 0.10 36.65 49.33
CA LYS A 49 -0.76 37.33 50.31
C LYS A 49 -2.06 36.56 50.54
N ARG A 50 -2.43 36.52 51.82
CA ARG A 50 -3.53 35.79 52.43
C ARG A 50 -4.79 36.65 52.29
N GLY A 51 -5.81 36.15 51.60
CA GLY A 51 -7.11 36.81 51.47
C GLY A 51 -7.89 36.16 50.32
N GLU A 52 -9.07 35.62 50.61
CA GLU A 52 -9.95 35.01 49.62
C GLU A 52 -10.33 36.03 48.54
N GLU A 53 -9.80 35.86 47.33
CA GLU A 53 -10.34 36.50 46.13
C GLU A 53 -10.76 35.44 45.13
N LYS A 54 -12.06 35.48 44.79
CA LYS A 54 -12.65 34.65 43.73
C LYS A 54 -12.21 35.21 42.38
N PHE A 55 -11.17 34.61 41.79
CA PHE A 55 -10.74 34.89 40.42
C PHE A 55 -11.69 34.23 39.41
N TRP A 56 -12.43 35.04 38.65
CA TRP A 56 -13.07 34.59 37.43
C TRP A 56 -12.03 34.58 36.30
N ILE A 57 -11.61 33.38 35.88
CA ILE A 57 -10.80 33.23 34.66
C ILE A 57 -11.76 33.30 33.47
N VAL A 58 -11.78 34.43 32.77
CA VAL A 58 -12.44 34.56 31.47
C VAL A 58 -11.47 34.07 30.40
N LEU A 59 -11.63 32.81 29.99
CA LEU A 59 -10.90 32.21 28.86
C LEU A 59 -11.48 32.74 27.54
N PHE A 60 -10.78 33.67 26.90
CA PHE A 60 -11.04 34.04 25.50
C PHE A 60 -10.48 32.96 24.57
N PHE A 61 -11.33 32.07 24.08
CA PHE A 61 -11.00 31.18 22.97
C PHE A 61 -11.04 31.97 21.65
N ILE A 62 -9.88 32.35 21.13
CA ILE A 62 -9.76 32.85 19.77
C ILE A 62 -9.79 31.63 18.84
N ILE A 63 -10.95 31.37 18.23
CA ILE A 63 -11.09 30.36 17.17
C ILE A 63 -10.47 30.94 15.90
N ILE A 64 -9.19 30.66 15.66
CA ILE A 64 -8.55 30.94 14.37
C ILE A 64 -9.08 29.89 13.38
N SER A 65 -10.13 30.24 12.64
CA SER A 65 -10.59 29.45 11.51
C SER A 65 -9.56 29.55 10.40
N VAL A 66 -8.63 28.60 10.34
CA VAL A 66 -7.73 28.43 9.20
C VAL A 66 -8.61 27.95 8.03
N PRO A 67 -8.78 28.73 6.94
CA PRO A 67 -9.48 28.24 5.77
C PRO A 67 -8.69 27.04 5.24
N GLN A 68 -9.28 25.85 5.35
CA GLN A 68 -8.77 24.67 4.66
C GLN A 68 -8.94 24.93 3.17
N LEU A 69 -7.86 25.36 2.52
CA LEU A 69 -7.74 25.33 1.07
C LEU A 69 -7.76 23.86 0.67
N PHE A 70 -8.95 23.35 0.35
CA PHE A 70 -9.08 22.09 -0.36
C PHE A 70 -8.54 22.32 -1.77
N THR A 71 -7.23 22.10 -1.94
CA THR A 71 -6.65 21.95 -3.27
C THR A 71 -7.22 20.67 -3.85
N SER A 72 -8.22 20.82 -4.73
CA SER A 72 -8.72 19.73 -5.55
C SER A 72 -7.57 19.26 -6.45
N SER A 73 -6.89 18.19 -6.04
CA SER A 73 -5.91 17.52 -6.88
C SER A 73 -6.63 16.99 -8.11
N LYS A 74 -6.48 17.68 -9.25
CA LYS A 74 -6.87 17.13 -10.55
C LYS A 74 -6.03 15.88 -10.76
N ILE A 75 -6.68 14.72 -10.72
CA ILE A 75 -6.08 13.46 -11.15
C ILE A 75 -5.87 13.61 -12.66
N SER A 76 -4.68 14.05 -13.06
CA SER A 76 -4.29 14.05 -14.46
C SER A 76 -3.95 12.62 -14.81
N ALA A 77 -4.78 11.97 -15.63
CA ALA A 77 -4.34 10.79 -16.35
C ALA A 77 -3.17 11.24 -17.23
N HIS A 78 -1.95 10.79 -16.91
CA HIS A 78 -0.79 11.10 -17.74
C HIS A 78 -0.97 10.35 -19.07
N PRO A 79 -1.02 11.06 -20.21
CA PRO A 79 -1.17 10.38 -21.49
C PRO A 79 0.05 9.51 -21.76
N LEU A 80 -0.19 8.31 -22.31
CA LEU A 80 0.88 7.45 -22.79
C LEU A 80 1.64 8.12 -23.94
N MET A 81 2.94 7.91 -23.96
CA MET A 81 3.85 8.54 -24.92
C MET A 81 4.58 7.46 -25.72
N ASN A 82 4.86 7.73 -27.00
CA ASN A 82 5.77 6.89 -27.81
C ASN A 82 7.16 7.52 -27.97
N SER A 83 7.30 8.79 -27.60
CA SER A 83 8.57 9.49 -27.48
C SER A 83 8.47 10.61 -26.44
N ALA A 84 9.58 10.92 -25.78
CA ALA A 84 9.68 11.99 -24.79
C ALA A 84 11.11 12.55 -24.74
N THR A 85 11.25 13.80 -24.33
CA THR A 85 12.53 14.46 -24.02
C THR A 85 12.53 14.82 -22.54
N VAL A 86 13.35 14.17 -21.72
CA VAL A 86 13.33 14.30 -20.25
C VAL A 86 14.72 14.03 -19.68
N ASP A 87 15.08 14.67 -18.57
CA ASP A 87 16.33 14.40 -17.83
C ASP A 87 16.08 13.28 -16.82
N LEU A 88 16.37 12.03 -17.20
CA LEU A 88 15.98 10.84 -16.44
C LEU A 88 16.84 10.61 -15.19
N ASP A 89 18.04 11.17 -15.12
CA ASP A 89 18.93 11.01 -13.97
C ASP A 89 19.33 12.33 -13.30
N LYS A 90 18.60 13.39 -13.65
CA LYS A 90 18.70 14.77 -13.12
C LYS A 90 20.13 15.29 -13.19
N ASP A 91 20.85 14.97 -14.27
CA ASP A 91 22.24 15.40 -14.51
C ASP A 91 22.34 16.71 -15.32
N SER A 92 21.19 17.33 -15.62
CA SER A 92 21.00 18.53 -16.47
C SER A 92 21.20 18.30 -17.97
N THR A 93 21.37 17.06 -18.41
CA THR A 93 21.33 16.65 -19.82
C THR A 93 19.94 16.11 -20.14
N ILE A 94 19.36 16.56 -21.25
CA ILE A 94 18.07 16.03 -21.70
C ILE A 94 18.28 14.71 -22.44
N ASP A 95 17.55 13.68 -22.04
CA ASP A 95 17.53 12.37 -22.68
C ASP A 95 16.38 12.24 -23.69
N ASP A 96 16.68 11.62 -24.83
CA ASP A 96 15.69 11.24 -25.84
C ASP A 96 15.18 9.83 -25.58
N VAL A 97 13.92 9.68 -25.18
CA VAL A 97 13.25 8.39 -24.95
C VAL A 97 12.33 8.08 -26.13
N SER A 98 12.39 6.87 -26.68
CA SER A 98 11.45 6.42 -27.70
C SER A 98 11.16 4.93 -27.61
N LEU A 99 9.92 4.57 -27.96
CA LEU A 99 9.44 3.20 -28.00
C LEU A 99 9.17 2.80 -29.45
N SER A 100 9.67 1.64 -29.85
CA SER A 100 9.41 1.07 -31.16
C SER A 100 9.04 -0.39 -31.04
N ASP A 101 8.03 -0.81 -31.78
CA ASP A 101 7.60 -2.20 -31.79
C ASP A 101 8.49 -3.07 -32.66
N THR A 102 8.51 -4.37 -32.34
CA THR A 102 9.08 -5.37 -33.23
C THR A 102 7.98 -6.11 -34.00
N LYS A 103 8.37 -7.07 -34.84
CA LYS A 103 7.42 -7.92 -35.57
C LYS A 103 6.79 -9.00 -34.69
N GLU A 104 7.35 -9.26 -33.51
CA GLU A 104 6.91 -10.32 -32.61
C GLU A 104 5.91 -9.78 -31.58
N SER A 105 4.88 -10.55 -31.28
CA SER A 105 3.86 -10.15 -30.30
C SER A 105 4.47 -9.94 -28.91
N GLY A 106 4.10 -8.85 -28.25
CA GLY A 106 4.61 -8.46 -26.93
C GLY A 106 6.02 -7.87 -26.94
N GLU A 107 6.78 -8.00 -28.03
CA GLU A 107 8.15 -7.52 -28.08
C GLU A 107 8.24 -6.05 -28.51
N PHE A 108 9.15 -5.34 -27.85
CA PHE A 108 9.42 -3.93 -28.13
C PHE A 108 10.90 -3.62 -27.95
N VAL A 109 11.31 -2.46 -28.48
CA VAL A 109 12.62 -1.86 -28.23
C VAL A 109 12.39 -0.48 -27.61
N LEU A 110 12.90 -0.31 -26.38
CA LEU A 110 13.00 0.97 -25.71
C LEU A 110 14.37 1.58 -25.99
N ASN A 111 14.39 2.81 -26.48
CA ASN A 111 15.62 3.56 -26.72
C ASN A 111 15.68 4.74 -25.75
N VAL A 112 16.84 4.94 -25.14
CA VAL A 112 17.21 6.15 -24.41
C VAL A 112 18.54 6.63 -24.97
N ASN A 113 18.53 7.79 -25.63
CA ASN A 113 19.67 8.30 -26.39
C ASN A 113 20.17 7.27 -27.42
N ARG A 114 21.42 6.81 -27.27
CA ARG A 114 22.04 5.79 -28.14
C ARG A 114 21.95 4.37 -27.57
N ILE A 115 21.26 4.19 -26.46
CA ILE A 115 21.15 2.92 -25.75
C ILE A 115 19.78 2.32 -26.05
N SER A 116 19.78 1.05 -26.44
CA SER A 116 18.56 0.30 -26.75
C SER A 116 18.44 -0.91 -25.84
N ARG A 117 17.22 -1.19 -25.37
CA ARG A 117 16.87 -2.37 -24.59
C ARG A 117 15.67 -3.05 -25.24
N LYS A 118 15.79 -4.35 -25.52
CA LYS A 118 14.64 -5.17 -25.91
C LYS A 118 13.85 -5.55 -24.66
N GLY A 119 12.53 -5.45 -24.74
CA GLY A 119 11.61 -5.91 -23.71
C GLY A 119 10.52 -6.79 -24.30
N LYS A 120 9.83 -7.53 -23.43
CA LYS A 120 8.71 -8.40 -23.82
C LYS A 120 7.60 -8.36 -22.77
N LEU A 121 6.43 -7.88 -23.17
CA LEU A 121 5.19 -7.95 -22.38
C LEU A 121 4.62 -9.38 -22.48
N LEU A 122 3.83 -9.78 -21.48
CA LEU A 122 3.19 -11.11 -21.47
C LEU A 122 2.20 -11.20 -22.63
N GLU A 123 1.40 -10.15 -22.80
CA GLU A 123 0.29 -10.13 -23.75
C GLU A 123 0.11 -8.76 -24.41
N GLY A 124 -0.38 -8.76 -25.64
CA GLY A 124 -0.62 -7.54 -26.41
C GLY A 124 0.64 -6.90 -27.00
N ARG A 125 0.49 -5.68 -27.50
CA ARG A 125 1.56 -4.84 -28.05
C ARG A 125 1.72 -3.64 -27.11
N ALA A 126 2.95 -3.14 -26.96
CA ALA A 126 3.15 -1.93 -26.19
C ALA A 126 2.42 -0.76 -26.88
N ASP A 127 1.62 0.00 -26.14
CA ASP A 127 0.85 1.14 -26.66
C ASP A 127 1.43 2.49 -26.24
N GLY A 128 2.48 2.46 -25.41
CA GLY A 128 3.30 3.60 -25.05
C GLY A 128 4.07 3.36 -23.76
N PHE A 129 4.58 4.46 -23.19
CA PHE A 129 5.20 4.48 -21.87
C PHE A 129 4.80 5.71 -21.08
N LEU A 130 5.06 5.63 -19.77
CA LEU A 130 4.97 6.74 -18.82
C LEU A 130 6.38 7.03 -18.28
N ILE A 131 6.66 8.31 -18.01
CA ILE A 131 7.76 8.72 -17.13
C ILE A 131 7.18 8.85 -15.72
N VAL A 132 7.81 8.18 -14.76
CA VAL A 132 7.31 8.10 -13.38
C VAL A 132 8.45 8.36 -12.40
N ASP A 133 8.16 8.95 -11.25
CA ASP A 133 9.13 9.11 -10.16
C ASP A 133 8.71 8.18 -9.00
N ILE A 134 9.38 7.03 -8.89
CA ILE A 134 9.08 6.04 -7.84
C ILE A 134 9.55 6.57 -6.47
N ASP A 135 10.66 7.30 -6.41
CA ASP A 135 11.28 7.84 -5.19
C ASP A 135 11.85 9.24 -5.44
N ALA A 136 11.03 10.26 -5.14
CA ALA A 136 11.36 11.66 -5.39
C ALA A 136 12.51 12.18 -4.51
N THR A 137 13.02 11.36 -3.58
CA THR A 137 14.20 11.67 -2.78
C THR A 137 15.51 11.32 -3.49
N ASP A 138 15.44 10.55 -4.57
CA ASP A 138 16.58 10.28 -5.44
C ASP A 138 16.54 11.13 -6.71
N ARG A 139 17.58 10.96 -7.54
CA ARG A 139 17.79 11.79 -8.72
C ARG A 139 17.18 11.20 -9.99
N TYR A 140 16.46 10.09 -9.90
CA TYR A 140 16.04 9.33 -11.06
C TYR A 140 14.55 9.49 -11.34
N GLU A 141 14.21 9.41 -12.61
CA GLU A 141 12.87 9.11 -13.09
C GLU A 141 12.94 7.79 -13.88
N GLU A 142 11.89 6.99 -13.77
CA GLU A 142 11.78 5.67 -14.39
C GLU A 142 10.85 5.69 -15.60
N ILE A 143 11.04 4.70 -16.47
CA ILE A 143 10.20 4.49 -17.64
C ILE A 143 9.32 3.26 -17.38
N ALA A 144 8.01 3.41 -17.47
CA ALA A 144 7.06 2.31 -17.37
C ALA A 144 6.41 2.06 -18.74
N VAL A 145 6.87 1.03 -19.45
CA VAL A 145 6.30 0.62 -20.75
C VAL A 145 5.01 -0.15 -20.52
N HIS A 146 3.95 0.22 -21.22
CA HIS A 146 2.58 -0.21 -20.96
C HIS A 146 1.99 -1.05 -22.10
N THR A 147 1.10 -1.98 -21.74
CA THR A 147 0.09 -2.61 -22.61
C THR A 147 -1.20 -2.76 -21.79
N PRO A 148 -2.38 -2.57 -22.39
CA PRO A 148 -3.65 -2.73 -21.68
C PRO A 148 -3.99 -4.19 -21.36
N GLY A 149 -3.29 -5.15 -21.98
CA GLY A 149 -3.61 -6.58 -21.86
C GLY A 149 -5.03 -6.92 -22.36
N PRO A 150 -5.46 -8.19 -22.26
CA PRO A 150 -6.87 -8.53 -22.47
C PRO A 150 -7.71 -8.09 -21.26
N SER A 151 -8.93 -7.61 -21.51
CA SER A 151 -9.92 -7.32 -20.45
C SER A 151 -9.44 -6.34 -19.35
N ASP A 152 -8.66 -5.33 -19.73
CA ASP A 152 -8.06 -4.35 -18.82
C ASP A 152 -7.13 -5.01 -17.77
N ASP A 153 -6.45 -6.07 -18.19
CA ASP A 153 -5.35 -6.71 -17.46
C ASP A 153 -4.04 -5.99 -17.80
N ASP A 154 -4.00 -4.68 -17.53
CA ASP A 154 -2.85 -3.83 -17.85
C ASP A 154 -1.54 -4.43 -17.35
N GLU A 155 -0.46 -4.17 -18.08
CA GLU A 155 0.86 -4.62 -17.71
C GLU A 155 1.89 -3.51 -17.93
N TYR A 156 2.83 -3.41 -16.98
CA TYR A 156 3.89 -2.43 -16.97
C TYR A 156 5.24 -3.11 -16.80
N LEU A 157 6.18 -2.86 -17.72
CA LEU A 157 7.58 -3.23 -17.58
C LEU A 157 8.40 -1.97 -17.25
N LEU A 158 9.08 -1.98 -16.09
CA LEU A 158 9.76 -0.81 -15.56
C LEU A 158 11.26 -0.85 -15.85
N PHE A 159 11.79 0.30 -16.23
CA PHE A 159 13.20 0.49 -16.55
C PHE A 159 13.78 1.71 -15.84
N TRP A 160 15.03 1.59 -15.44
CA TRP A 160 15.85 2.68 -14.90
C TRP A 160 17.03 2.96 -15.83
N TYR A 161 17.32 4.24 -16.04
CA TYR A 161 18.49 4.73 -16.76
C TYR A 161 19.46 5.43 -15.81
N ASP A 162 20.75 5.08 -15.86
CA ASP A 162 21.80 5.64 -14.99
C ASP A 162 22.78 6.58 -15.72
N GLY A 163 22.36 7.14 -16.86
CA GLY A 163 23.21 7.90 -17.77
C GLY A 163 24.05 7.02 -18.71
N LYS A 164 24.20 5.72 -18.42
CA LYS A 164 25.05 4.81 -19.20
C LYS A 164 24.38 3.52 -19.65
N SER A 165 23.35 3.08 -18.94
CA SER A 165 22.70 1.79 -19.17
C SER A 165 21.24 1.80 -18.77
N LEU A 166 20.42 1.07 -19.52
CA LEU A 166 19.02 0.78 -19.21
C LEU A 166 18.92 -0.56 -18.49
N LYS A 167 18.31 -0.58 -17.31
CA LYS A 167 18.16 -1.78 -16.45
C LYS A 167 16.70 -2.06 -16.14
N ASP A 168 16.34 -3.34 -16.15
CA ASP A 168 14.99 -3.79 -15.82
C ASP A 168 14.79 -3.73 -14.30
N MET A 169 13.69 -3.13 -13.85
CA MET A 169 13.38 -2.96 -12.42
C MET A 169 12.33 -3.95 -11.91
N GLY A 170 11.52 -4.50 -12.82
CA GLY A 170 10.46 -5.42 -12.49
C GLY A 170 9.22 -5.22 -13.36
N ARG A 171 8.19 -6.02 -13.07
CA ARG A 171 6.91 -6.02 -13.75
C ARG A 171 5.80 -5.74 -12.76
N LEU A 172 4.86 -4.90 -13.15
CA LEU A 172 3.61 -4.67 -12.43
C LEU A 172 2.46 -5.04 -13.37
N SER A 173 1.36 -5.52 -12.78
CA SER A 173 0.11 -5.75 -13.49
C SER A 173 -0.96 -4.82 -12.94
N ARG A 174 -2.06 -4.65 -13.67
CA ARG A 174 -3.21 -3.81 -13.29
C ARG A 174 -2.82 -2.35 -13.12
N TRP A 175 -3.43 -1.62 -12.19
CA TRP A 175 -3.37 -0.16 -12.14
C TRP A 175 -2.40 0.33 -11.05
N PRO A 176 -1.11 0.60 -11.37
CA PRO A 176 -0.14 1.09 -10.41
C PRO A 176 -0.36 2.58 -10.08
N LYS A 177 -0.05 2.93 -8.83
CA LYS A 177 0.09 4.29 -8.32
C LYS A 177 1.46 4.45 -7.70
N PHE A 178 2.28 5.28 -8.35
CA PHE A 178 3.60 5.68 -7.90
C PHE A 178 3.47 6.75 -6.81
N VAL A 179 3.94 6.46 -5.59
CA VAL A 179 3.74 7.35 -4.43
C VAL A 179 4.87 8.40 -4.31
N GLY A 180 6.03 8.17 -4.95
CA GLY A 180 7.18 9.07 -4.91
C GLY A 180 8.04 8.94 -3.65
N ASN A 181 7.90 7.85 -2.89
CA ASN A 181 8.68 7.57 -1.68
C ASN A 181 9.24 6.14 -1.64
N GLY A 182 9.48 5.55 -2.82
CA GLY A 182 9.89 4.16 -2.98
C GLY A 182 8.74 3.15 -2.89
N ILE A 183 7.49 3.62 -2.76
CA ILE A 183 6.30 2.76 -2.70
C ILE A 183 5.52 2.84 -4.02
N VAL A 184 5.15 1.67 -4.54
CA VAL A 184 4.14 1.55 -5.59
C VAL A 184 2.95 0.76 -5.05
N LEU A 185 1.75 1.32 -5.18
CA LEU A 185 0.49 0.66 -4.82
C LEU A 185 -0.18 0.18 -6.10
N VAL A 186 -0.56 -1.09 -6.17
CA VAL A 186 -1.18 -1.67 -7.36
C VAL A 186 -2.59 -2.13 -7.02
N ASP A 187 -3.60 -1.59 -7.69
CA ASP A 187 -4.99 -2.02 -7.53
C ASP A 187 -5.36 -3.03 -8.63
N GLY A 188 -5.93 -4.16 -8.24
CA GLY A 188 -6.53 -5.15 -9.14
C GLY A 188 -7.98 -5.42 -8.78
N TRP A 189 -8.85 -5.54 -9.79
CA TRP A 189 -10.26 -5.83 -9.59
C TRP A 189 -10.48 -7.30 -9.23
N MET A 190 -11.25 -7.56 -8.17
CA MET A 190 -11.55 -8.90 -7.65
C MET A 190 -13.04 -9.24 -7.74
N GLY A 191 -13.69 -8.76 -8.80
CA GLY A 191 -15.10 -9.04 -9.08
C GLY A 191 -16.09 -8.06 -8.43
N PHE A 192 -15.90 -7.69 -7.16
CA PHE A 192 -16.76 -6.69 -6.47
C PHE A 192 -16.02 -5.76 -5.51
N TRP A 193 -14.69 -5.85 -5.49
CA TRP A 193 -13.81 -5.06 -4.65
C TRP A 193 -12.42 -4.98 -5.29
N LYS A 194 -11.53 -4.12 -4.76
CA LYS A 194 -10.17 -3.94 -5.27
C LYS A 194 -9.15 -4.53 -4.31
N LYS A 195 -8.33 -5.46 -4.79
CA LYS A 195 -7.13 -5.92 -4.10
C LYS A 195 -6.03 -4.89 -4.32
N ARG A 196 -5.53 -4.31 -3.23
CA ARG A 196 -4.39 -3.38 -3.25
C ARG A 196 -3.12 -4.07 -2.80
N GLU A 197 -2.17 -4.25 -3.72
CA GLU A 197 -0.84 -4.75 -3.42
C GLU A 197 0.15 -3.60 -3.21
N LYS A 198 1.20 -3.88 -2.44
CA LYS A 198 2.27 -2.93 -2.15
C LYS A 198 3.59 -3.47 -2.69
N TYR A 199 4.32 -2.63 -3.38
CA TYR A 199 5.69 -2.88 -3.81
C TYR A 199 6.62 -1.86 -3.19
N LEU A 200 7.84 -2.29 -2.89
CA LEU A 200 8.92 -1.45 -2.39
C LEU A 200 10.09 -1.48 -3.36
N LEU A 201 10.63 -0.31 -3.65
CA LEU A 201 11.89 -0.15 -4.35
C LEU A 201 13.05 -0.52 -3.42
N ASP A 202 13.84 -1.52 -3.81
CA ASP A 202 15.16 -1.75 -3.23
C ASP A 202 16.13 -0.74 -3.85
N LYS A 203 16.65 0.18 -3.03
CA LYS A 203 17.54 1.25 -3.50
C LYS A 203 18.91 0.75 -3.96
N THR A 204 19.32 -0.45 -3.52
CA THR A 204 20.62 -1.04 -3.86
C THR A 204 20.56 -1.72 -5.21
N THR A 205 19.56 -2.56 -5.43
CA THR A 205 19.40 -3.29 -6.70
C THR A 205 18.59 -2.50 -7.74
N ARG A 206 17.87 -1.46 -7.30
CA ARG A 206 16.93 -0.67 -8.09
C ARG A 206 15.80 -1.53 -8.67
N THR A 207 15.36 -2.54 -7.92
CA THR A 207 14.26 -3.44 -8.31
C THR A 207 13.05 -3.31 -7.38
N LEU A 208 11.85 -3.56 -7.91
CA LEU A 208 10.62 -3.59 -7.12
C LEU A 208 10.37 -4.97 -6.53
N HIS A 209 10.08 -5.02 -5.24
CA HIS A 209 9.70 -6.22 -4.52
C HIS A 209 8.32 -6.08 -3.92
N ARG A 210 7.46 -7.08 -4.18
CA ARG A 210 6.14 -7.16 -3.56
C ARG A 210 6.28 -7.38 -2.06
N VAL A 211 5.52 -6.62 -1.27
CA VAL A 211 5.37 -6.81 0.18
C VAL A 211 4.12 -7.66 0.42
N PRO A 212 4.26 -8.94 0.84
CA PRO A 212 3.10 -9.79 1.07
C PRO A 212 2.20 -9.25 2.18
N GLN A 213 0.90 -9.40 2.00
CA GLN A 213 -0.12 -9.08 3.00
C GLN A 213 -0.96 -10.33 3.25
N GLU A 214 -1.20 -10.66 4.52
CA GLU A 214 -2.06 -11.80 4.89
C GLU A 214 -3.51 -11.54 4.49
N LEU A 215 -3.99 -10.31 4.71
CA LEU A 215 -5.38 -9.91 4.48
C LEU A 215 -5.44 -8.63 3.66
N TYR A 216 -6.47 -8.55 2.83
CA TYR A 216 -6.79 -7.37 2.05
C TYR A 216 -8.13 -6.81 2.50
N HIS A 217 -8.20 -5.49 2.65
CA HIS A 217 -9.43 -4.81 3.02
C HIS A 217 -10.46 -4.87 1.88
N VAL A 218 -11.70 -5.26 2.19
CA VAL A 218 -12.82 -5.29 1.25
C VAL A 218 -13.75 -4.11 1.51
N GLY A 219 -14.34 -4.03 2.70
CA GLY A 219 -15.21 -2.92 3.12
C GLY A 219 -16.53 -2.81 2.36
N ALA A 220 -17.09 -3.92 1.88
CA ALA A 220 -18.33 -3.94 1.09
C ALA A 220 -19.54 -4.36 1.93
N GLU A 221 -20.64 -3.61 1.85
CA GLU A 221 -21.92 -4.00 2.44
C GLU A 221 -22.77 -4.78 1.45
N ALA A 222 -23.54 -5.75 1.95
CA ALA A 222 -24.50 -6.50 1.15
C ALA A 222 -25.76 -6.86 1.95
N THR A 223 -26.87 -7.06 1.25
CA THR A 223 -28.12 -7.60 1.82
C THR A 223 -28.17 -9.09 1.59
N VAL A 224 -28.46 -9.86 2.64
CA VAL A 224 -28.54 -11.32 2.60
C VAL A 224 -29.90 -11.73 2.01
N ARG A 225 -29.90 -12.42 0.86
CA ARG A 225 -31.10 -13.02 0.24
C ARG A 225 -31.40 -14.40 0.81
N GLU A 226 -30.38 -15.20 1.03
CA GLU A 226 -30.48 -16.56 1.57
C GLU A 226 -29.51 -16.78 2.73
N SER A 227 -29.88 -17.62 3.69
CA SER A 227 -29.01 -17.88 4.83
C SER A 227 -27.72 -18.61 4.43
N PHE A 228 -26.60 -18.21 5.03
CA PHE A 228 -25.33 -18.91 4.94
C PHE A 228 -24.58 -18.92 6.27
N PRO A 229 -23.71 -19.92 6.52
CA PRO A 229 -22.93 -19.99 7.74
C PRO A 229 -21.69 -19.09 7.67
N ILE A 230 -21.30 -18.53 8.81
CA ILE A 230 -19.96 -17.98 9.05
C ILE A 230 -19.26 -18.83 10.11
N SER A 231 -17.99 -19.14 9.87
CA SER A 231 -17.19 -20.08 10.67
C SER A 231 -16.17 -19.36 11.57
N GLU A 232 -15.68 -20.04 12.60
CA GLU A 232 -14.71 -19.45 13.55
C GLU A 232 -13.35 -19.22 12.90
N ARG A 233 -12.94 -20.11 11.98
CA ARG A 233 -11.64 -20.10 11.31
C ARG A 233 -11.79 -20.49 9.85
N ARG A 234 -10.88 -19.97 9.01
CA ARG A 234 -10.70 -20.42 7.62
C ARG A 234 -10.50 -21.95 7.60
N GLY A 235 -11.25 -22.65 6.76
CA GLY A 235 -11.14 -24.10 6.57
C GLY A 235 -11.85 -24.98 7.61
N HIS A 236 -12.47 -24.41 8.64
CA HIS A 236 -13.08 -25.18 9.73
C HIS A 236 -14.60 -25.31 9.58
N SER A 237 -15.17 -26.41 10.11
CA SER A 237 -16.60 -26.69 10.08
C SER A 237 -17.40 -26.06 11.23
N LYS A 238 -16.73 -25.53 12.26
CA LYS A 238 -17.41 -24.94 13.43
C LYS A 238 -18.03 -23.60 13.07
N ILE A 239 -19.36 -23.60 13.02
CA ILE A 239 -20.20 -22.43 12.69
C ILE A 239 -20.31 -21.52 13.92
N VAL A 240 -19.99 -20.24 13.73
CA VAL A 240 -20.20 -19.17 14.74
C VAL A 240 -21.64 -18.68 14.68
N ALA A 241 -22.16 -18.44 13.48
CA ALA A 241 -23.53 -18.00 13.27
C ALA A 241 -24.02 -18.38 11.87
N ARG A 242 -25.36 -18.36 11.71
CA ARG A 242 -26.00 -18.33 10.40
C ARG A 242 -26.58 -16.94 10.19
N VAL A 243 -26.14 -16.24 9.14
CA VAL A 243 -26.70 -14.93 8.79
C VAL A 243 -28.11 -15.08 8.24
N ARG A 244 -29.00 -14.16 8.61
CA ARG A 244 -30.44 -14.24 8.35
C ARG A 244 -30.81 -13.57 7.02
N PRO A 245 -31.70 -14.15 6.21
CA PRO A 245 -32.31 -13.45 5.07
C PRO A 245 -32.90 -12.09 5.47
N GLY A 246 -32.76 -11.09 4.60
CA GLY A 246 -33.17 -9.71 4.80
C GLY A 246 -32.24 -8.88 5.70
N SER A 247 -31.22 -9.48 6.32
CA SER A 247 -30.24 -8.73 7.13
C SER A 247 -29.09 -8.18 6.28
N LYS A 248 -28.41 -7.15 6.78
CA LYS A 248 -27.16 -6.67 6.19
C LYS A 248 -25.95 -7.47 6.70
N VAL A 249 -24.89 -7.49 5.90
CA VAL A 249 -23.56 -7.93 6.31
C VAL A 249 -22.51 -6.94 5.82
N LEU A 250 -21.40 -6.84 6.54
CA LEU A 250 -20.20 -6.13 6.08
C LEU A 250 -19.10 -7.15 5.82
N ILE A 251 -18.63 -7.20 4.57
CA ILE A 251 -17.47 -7.98 4.16
C ILE A 251 -16.24 -7.13 4.48
N LEU A 252 -15.50 -7.53 5.51
CA LEU A 252 -14.40 -6.74 6.08
C LEU A 252 -13.10 -6.92 5.31
N ALA A 253 -12.70 -8.17 5.11
CA ALA A 253 -11.41 -8.52 4.57
C ALA A 253 -11.47 -9.82 3.77
N CYS A 254 -10.51 -10.00 2.88
CA CYS A 254 -10.31 -11.20 2.08
C CYS A 254 -8.92 -11.78 2.34
N ASP A 255 -8.86 -13.09 2.49
CA ASP A 255 -7.66 -13.91 2.37
C ASP A 255 -7.78 -14.71 1.06
N PRO A 256 -7.04 -14.32 0.01
CA PRO A 256 -7.03 -15.04 -1.26
C PRO A 256 -6.16 -16.32 -1.22
N SER A 257 -5.69 -16.73 -0.04
CA SER A 257 -4.77 -17.86 0.12
C SER A 257 -5.40 -19.07 0.84
N PRO A 258 -4.94 -20.29 0.48
CA PRO A 258 -4.20 -20.63 -0.73
C PRO A 258 -5.10 -20.64 -1.97
N GLU A 259 -4.50 -20.45 -3.15
CA GLU A 259 -5.10 -20.79 -4.44
C GLU A 259 -5.77 -22.15 -4.32
N CYS A 260 -7.09 -22.17 -4.43
CA CYS A 260 -7.80 -23.42 -4.34
C CYS A 260 -7.75 -24.09 -5.69
N LYS A 261 -7.41 -25.38 -5.66
CA LYS A 261 -7.46 -26.21 -6.85
C LYS A 261 -8.82 -26.92 -6.90
N THR A 262 -9.40 -27.03 -8.09
CA THR A 262 -10.48 -27.98 -8.37
C THR A 262 -10.03 -29.39 -8.02
N PRO A 263 -10.93 -30.37 -7.84
CA PRO A 263 -10.55 -31.77 -7.69
C PRO A 263 -9.64 -32.29 -8.81
N GLN A 264 -9.68 -31.66 -9.98
CA GLN A 264 -8.85 -31.94 -11.16
C GLN A 264 -7.47 -31.25 -11.12
N GLY A 265 -7.20 -30.44 -10.09
CA GLY A 265 -5.93 -29.74 -9.92
C GLY A 265 -5.85 -28.38 -10.62
N GLU A 266 -6.91 -27.94 -11.29
CA GLU A 266 -7.00 -26.63 -11.96
C GLU A 266 -7.21 -25.53 -10.92
N VAL A 267 -6.69 -24.33 -11.12
CA VAL A 267 -6.90 -23.25 -10.16
C VAL A 267 -8.36 -22.75 -10.29
N ASP A 268 -9.09 -22.74 -9.17
CA ASP A 268 -10.40 -22.10 -9.03
C ASP A 268 -10.16 -20.68 -8.53
N ASP A 269 -9.99 -19.77 -9.49
CA ASP A 269 -9.37 -18.46 -9.30
C ASP A 269 -10.20 -17.48 -8.44
N TYR A 270 -11.49 -17.73 -8.20
CA TYR A 270 -12.38 -16.72 -7.61
C TYR A 270 -13.28 -17.23 -6.48
N TYR A 271 -13.83 -18.44 -6.58
CA TYR A 271 -14.91 -18.86 -5.69
C TYR A 271 -14.45 -19.35 -4.32
N CYS A 272 -13.14 -19.49 -4.15
CA CYS A 272 -12.56 -20.16 -3.02
C CYS A 272 -11.91 -19.25 -1.97
N ASP A 273 -11.77 -17.96 -2.29
CA ASP A 273 -11.32 -16.92 -1.39
C ASP A 273 -12.12 -16.90 -0.07
N TRP A 274 -11.41 -16.66 1.02
CA TRP A 274 -11.99 -16.56 2.36
C TRP A 274 -12.29 -15.12 2.72
N TYR A 275 -13.54 -14.85 3.08
CA TYR A 275 -14.00 -13.53 3.47
C TYR A 275 -14.32 -13.50 4.96
N LEU A 276 -13.77 -12.51 5.66
CA LEU A 276 -14.16 -12.18 7.03
C LEU A 276 -15.41 -11.30 6.97
N ILE A 277 -16.50 -11.79 7.53
CA ILE A 277 -17.83 -11.15 7.45
C ILE A 277 -18.31 -10.79 8.85
N ARG A 278 -18.84 -9.58 9.00
CA ARG A 278 -19.53 -9.11 10.21
C ARG A 278 -21.04 -9.07 9.98
N SER A 279 -21.80 -9.74 10.85
CA SER A 279 -23.26 -9.69 10.85
C SER A 279 -23.81 -8.38 11.46
N VAL A 280 -25.10 -8.11 11.26
CA VAL A 280 -25.83 -7.03 11.96
C VAL A 280 -25.78 -7.12 13.49
N THR A 281 -25.56 -8.30 14.07
CA THR A 281 -25.44 -8.49 15.52
C THR A 281 -24.01 -8.24 16.04
N GLY A 282 -23.06 -7.91 15.15
CA GLY A 282 -21.67 -7.68 15.49
C GLY A 282 -20.81 -8.95 15.56
N LEU A 283 -21.37 -10.13 15.28
CA LEU A 283 -20.59 -11.37 15.22
C LEU A 283 -19.76 -11.41 13.93
N THR A 284 -18.49 -11.82 14.05
CA THR A 284 -17.58 -11.99 12.93
C THR A 284 -17.26 -13.45 12.67
N GLY A 285 -17.14 -13.83 11.40
CA GLY A 285 -16.70 -15.16 11.03
C GLY A 285 -16.32 -15.26 9.56
N TRP A 286 -15.73 -16.39 9.19
CA TRP A 286 -15.18 -16.65 7.87
C TRP A 286 -16.19 -17.41 6.99
N ALA A 287 -16.32 -17.00 5.74
CA ALA A 287 -17.08 -17.70 4.72
C ALA A 287 -16.32 -17.69 3.39
N ARG A 288 -16.44 -18.75 2.59
CA ARG A 288 -15.89 -18.75 1.23
C ARG A 288 -16.82 -18.00 0.28
N LEU A 289 -16.30 -17.39 -0.78
CA LEU A 289 -17.15 -16.71 -1.77
C LEU A 289 -18.26 -17.63 -2.30
N ARG A 290 -17.94 -18.86 -2.70
CA ARG A 290 -18.91 -19.86 -3.16
C ARG A 290 -20.08 -20.11 -2.22
N SER A 291 -19.91 -19.85 -0.92
CA SER A 291 -20.94 -20.11 0.08
C SER A 291 -22.02 -19.03 0.14
N PHE A 292 -21.73 -17.83 -0.38
CA PHE A 292 -22.62 -16.67 -0.28
C PHE A 292 -22.78 -15.85 -1.57
N TRP A 293 -21.98 -16.04 -2.62
CA TRP A 293 -21.97 -15.18 -3.82
C TRP A 293 -23.37 -14.93 -4.43
N ASN A 294 -24.19 -15.99 -4.57
CA ASN A 294 -25.56 -15.91 -5.08
C ASN A 294 -26.62 -15.69 -3.99
N LYS A 295 -26.20 -15.57 -2.73
CA LYS A 295 -27.07 -15.41 -1.55
C LYS A 295 -27.05 -13.99 -1.00
N VAL A 296 -26.37 -13.08 -1.68
CA VAL A 296 -26.28 -11.68 -1.31
C VAL A 296 -26.62 -10.80 -2.52
N GLU A 297 -27.04 -9.57 -2.26
CA GLU A 297 -27.28 -8.53 -3.26
C GLU A 297 -26.70 -7.19 -2.79
N GLY A 298 -26.54 -6.25 -3.72
CA GLY A 298 -25.99 -4.92 -3.45
C GLY A 298 -24.47 -4.82 -3.52
N LEU A 299 -23.77 -5.93 -3.83
CA LEU A 299 -22.35 -5.88 -4.17
C LEU A 299 -22.16 -5.36 -5.60
N PRO A 300 -21.14 -4.51 -5.85
CA PRO A 300 -20.87 -3.93 -7.16
C PRO A 300 -20.11 -4.94 -8.03
N TRP A 301 -20.79 -6.01 -8.42
CA TRP A 301 -20.20 -7.01 -9.34
C TRP A 301 -19.78 -6.35 -10.66
N ALA A 302 -18.69 -6.83 -11.26
CA ALA A 302 -18.44 -6.56 -12.67
C ALA A 302 -19.56 -7.16 -13.51
N ASP A 303 -20.07 -6.36 -14.44
CA ASP A 303 -21.04 -6.76 -15.45
C ASP A 303 -20.42 -7.68 -16.52
#